data_AF-A0A7W4K7P9-F1
#
_entry.id   AF-A0A7W4K7P9-F1
#
_cell.length_a   1.000
_cell.length_b   1.000
_cell.length_c   1.000
_cell.angle_alpha   90.00
_cell.angle_beta   90.00
_cell.angle_gamma   90.00
#
_symmetry.space_group_name_H-M   'P 1'
#
loop_
_entity.id
_entity.type
_entity.pdbx_description
1 polymer ?
#
loop_
_entity_poly.entity_id
_entity_poly.type
_entity_poly.pdbx_seq_one_letter_code
_entity_poly.pdbx_strand_id
1 'polypeptide(L)' 'MAEIVNLRQVRKRKARAEQAQIAAGNRALHGRTRAERDRQSQEESRAMRTLDGARVERAPDPEPG' A
#
# COMPACT_ATOMS: atom_id res chain seq x y z
N MET A 1 49.56 12.99 -6.89
CA MET A 1 48.65 11.87 -6.57
C MET A 1 47.33 12.19 -7.22
N ALA A 2 46.90 11.42 -8.22
CA ALA A 2 45.66 11.71 -8.94
C ALA A 2 44.50 10.94 -8.30
N GLU A 3 43.40 11.64 -8.01
CA GLU A 3 42.20 11.02 -7.46
C GLU A 3 41.43 10.32 -8.58
N ILE A 4 41.48 8.98 -8.63
CA ILE A 4 40.80 8.18 -9.64
C ILE A 4 39.33 8.05 -9.25
N VAL A 5 38.48 8.89 -9.83
CA VAL A 5 37.04 8.87 -9.55
C VAL A 5 36.32 7.93 -10.50
N ASN A 6 35.58 6.95 -9.95
CA ASN A 6 34.82 6.00 -10.76
C ASN A 6 33.49 6.62 -11.24
N LEU A 7 33.49 7.14 -12.47
CA LEU A 7 32.32 7.76 -13.08
C LEU A 7 31.11 6.81 -13.20
N ARG A 8 31.32 5.49 -13.34
CA ARG A 8 30.21 4.51 -13.38
C ARG A 8 29.47 4.46 -12.05
N GLN A 9 30.20 4.48 -10.93
CA GLN A 9 29.59 4.51 -9.60
C GLN A 9 28.84 5.82 -9.36
N VAL A 10 29.43 6.95 -9.77
CA VAL A 10 28.79 8.27 -9.68
C VAL A 10 27.47 8.30 -10.45
N ARG A 11 27.46 7.85 -11.71
CA ARG A 11 26.24 7.76 -12.54
C ARG A 11 25.20 6.85 -11.89
N LYS A 12 25.60 5.68 -11.38
CA LYS A 12 24.69 4.74 -10.71
C LYS A 12 24.09 5.32 -9.42
N ARG A 13 24.84 6.13 -8.68
CA ARG A 13 24.32 6.83 -7.49
C ARG A 13 23.32 7.91 -7.88
N LYS A 14 23.63 8.71 -8.91
CA LYS A 14 22.71 9.73 -9.45
C LYS A 14 21.38 9.13 -9.91
N ALA A 15 21.44 8.06 -10.71
CA ALA A 15 20.23 7.36 -11.18
C ALA A 15 19.36 6.82 -10.02
N ARG A 16 19.99 6.27 -8.97
CA ARG A 16 19.25 5.82 -7.77
C ARG A 16 18.62 6.98 -7.01
N ALA A 17 19.30 8.12 -6.90
CA ALA A 17 18.77 9.31 -6.25
C ALA A 17 17.56 9.87 -7.02
N GLU A 18 17.64 9.94 -8.35
CA GLU A 18 16.54 10.37 -9.22
C GLU A 18 15.32 9.45 -9.07
N GLN A 19 15.52 8.13 -9.09
CA GLN A 19 14.44 7.17 -8.86
C GLN A 19 13.80 7.32 -7.47
N ALA A 20 14.59 7.59 -6.44
CA ALA A 20 14.06 7.82 -5.10
C ALA A 20 13.20 9.09 -5.01
N GLN A 21 13.60 10.17 -5.69
CA GLN A 21 12.83 11.41 -5.80
C GLN A 21 11.50 11.18 -6.53
N ILE A 22 11.53 10.49 -7.67
CA ILE A 22 10.31 10.12 -8.41
C ILE A 22 9.39 9.26 -7.53
N ALA A 23 9.94 8.29 -6.81
CA ALA A 23 9.16 7.45 -5.90
C ALA A 23 8.58 8.23 -4.71
N ALA A 24 9.25 9.29 -4.24
CA ALA A 24 8.70 10.19 -3.24
C ALA A 24 7.56 11.05 -3.81
N GLY A 25 7.73 11.61 -5.01
CA GLY A 25 6.68 12.34 -5.73
C GLY A 25 5.45 11.47 -5.99
N ASN A 26 5.65 10.23 -6.46
CA ASN A 26 4.56 9.27 -6.68
C ASN A 26 3.88 8.85 -5.37
N ARG A 27 4.62 8.75 -4.24
CA ARG A 27 4.02 8.53 -2.91
C ARG A 27 3.14 9.70 -2.48
N ALA A 28 3.57 10.93 -2.72
CA ALA A 28 2.78 12.12 -2.42
C ALA A 28 1.54 12.24 -3.34
N LEU A 29 1.71 12.02 -4.64
CA LEU A 29 0.63 12.13 -5.64
C LEU A 29 -0.39 10.99 -5.53
N HIS A 30 0.09 9.77 -5.29
CA HIS A 30 -0.77 8.59 -5.28
C HIS A 30 -1.12 8.11 -3.86
N GLY A 31 -0.55 8.71 -2.81
CA GLY A 31 -0.90 8.59 -1.39
C GLY A 31 -0.76 7.21 -0.75
N ARG A 32 -0.96 6.16 -1.54
CA ARG A 32 -0.90 4.74 -1.18
C ARG A 32 -0.10 4.02 -2.24
N THR A 33 1.01 3.44 -1.81
CA THR A 33 1.77 2.50 -2.63
C THR A 33 0.90 1.29 -2.99
N ARG A 34 1.26 0.55 -4.05
CA ARG A 34 0.56 -0.67 -4.43
C ARG A 34 0.48 -1.67 -3.26
N ALA A 35 1.57 -1.81 -2.52
CA ALA A 35 1.63 -2.69 -1.34
C ALA A 35 0.65 -2.26 -0.22
N GLU A 36 0.48 -0.96 0.00
CA GLU A 36 -0.49 -0.45 0.99
C GLU A 36 -1.94 -0.67 0.54
N ARG A 37 -2.24 -0.47 -0.75
CA ARG A 37 -3.56 -0.80 -1.30
C ARG A 37 -3.88 -2.28 -1.20
N ASP A 38 -2.91 -3.15 -1.51
CA ASP A 38 -3.09 -4.59 -1.45
C ASP A 38 -3.30 -5.08 0.00
N ARG A 39 -2.59 -4.50 0.97
CA ARG A 39 -2.82 -4.78 2.41
C ARG A 39 -4.21 -4.34 2.84
N GLN A 40 -4.59 -3.11 2.51
CA GLN A 40 -5.89 -2.57 2.86
C GLN A 40 -7.04 -3.42 2.28
N SER A 41 -6.94 -3.82 1.00
CA SER A 41 -7.94 -4.68 0.37
C SER A 41 -8.05 -6.05 1.05
N GLN A 42 -6.92 -6.62 1.50
CA GLN A 42 -6.92 -7.87 2.26
C GLN A 42 -7.55 -7.71 3.65
N GLU A 43 -7.28 -6.60 4.33
CA GLU A 43 -7.88 -6.28 5.63
C GLU A 43 -9.39 -6.08 5.49
N GLU A 44 -9.85 -5.33 4.49
CA GLU A 44 -11.27 -5.15 4.16
C GLU A 44 -11.95 -6.49 3.85
N SER A 45 -11.31 -7.34 3.04
CA SER A 45 -11.84 -8.68 2.73
C SER A 45 -11.94 -9.58 3.96
N ARG A 46 -10.98 -9.48 4.89
CA ARG A 46 -11.02 -10.21 6.16
C ARG A 46 -12.15 -9.70 7.04
N ALA A 47 -12.28 -8.37 7.18
CA ALA A 47 -13.34 -7.74 7.95
C ALA A 47 -14.73 -8.11 7.41
N MET A 48 -14.93 -8.06 6.08
CA MET A 48 -16.18 -8.49 5.44
C MET A 48 -16.50 -9.95 5.77
N ARG A 49 -15.54 -10.86 5.62
CA ARG A 49 -15.74 -12.28 5.97
C ARG A 49 -16.10 -12.49 7.45
N THR A 50 -15.46 -11.74 8.35
CA THR A 50 -15.78 -11.80 9.79
C THR A 50 -17.19 -11.28 10.06
N LEU A 51 -17.60 -10.17 9.43
CA LEU A 51 -18.94 -9.62 9.57
C LEU A 51 -20.01 -10.55 9.01
N ASP A 52 -19.77 -11.13 7.82
CA ASP A 52 -20.68 -12.10 7.20
C ASP A 52 -20.82 -13.37 8.05
N GLY A 53 -19.72 -13.89 8.59
CA GLY A 53 -19.76 -15.05 9.50
C GLY A 53 -20.40 -14.75 10.86
N ALA A 54 -20.37 -13.49 11.30
CA ALA A 54 -21.02 -13.02 12.52
C ALA A 54 -22.46 -12.55 12.28
N ARG A 55 -22.96 -12.61 11.04
CA ARG A 55 -24.32 -12.18 10.70
C ARG A 55 -25.33 -13.17 11.26
N VAL A 56 -25.88 -12.84 12.42
CA VAL A 56 -27.08 -13.48 12.94
C VAL A 56 -28.26 -12.94 12.14
N GLU A 57 -28.94 -13.79 11.38
CA GLU A 57 -30.23 -13.44 10.80
C GLU A 57 -31.17 -13.10 11.96
N ARG A 58 -31.58 -11.83 12.07
CA ARG A 58 -32.58 -11.41 13.04
C ARG A 58 -33.82 -12.25 12.76
N ALA A 59 -34.18 -13.13 13.70
CA ALA A 59 -35.41 -13.90 13.64
C ALA A 59 -36.58 -12.92 13.43
N PRO A 60 -37.58 -13.28 12.59
CA PRO A 60 -38.72 -12.40 12.33
C PRO A 60 -39.36 -12.01 13.66
N ASP A 61 -39.60 -10.70 13.82
CA ASP A 61 -40.26 -10.14 15.00
C ASP A 61 -41.60 -10.88 15.20
N PRO A 62 -41.90 -11.40 16.41
CA PRO A 62 -43.20 -12.03 16.65
C PRO A 62 -44.29 -10.96 16.56
N GLU A 63 -45.22 -11.16 15.62
CA GLU A 63 -46.42 -10.35 15.39
C GLU A 63 -47.16 -10.07 16.73
N PRO A 64 -47.52 -8.81 17.02
CA PRO A 64 -48.32 -8.50 18.19
C PRO A 64 -49.78 -8.92 17.91
N GLY A 65 -50.28 -9.88 18.70
CA GLY A 65 -51.70 -10.24 18.75
C GLY A 65 -52.55 -9.20 19.46
#